data_AF-Q5V3J4-F1
#
_entry.id   AF-Q5V3J4-F1
#
_cell.length_a   1.000
_cell.length_b   1.000
_cell.length_c   1.000
_cell.angle_alpha   90.00
_cell.angle_beta   90.00
_cell.angle_gamma   90.00
#
_symmetry.space_group_name_H-M   'P 1'
#
loop_
_entity.id
_entity.type
_entity.pdbx_description
1 polymer ?
#
loop_
_entity_poly.entity_id
_entity_poly.type
_entity_poly.pdbx_seq_one_letter_code
_entity_poly.pdbx_strand_id
1 'polypeptide(L)'
;MVIGSRYLNESIDDYPLIRRLGITFFTTVVRKLGGIDITDVTSGFRVYRVSALQDILHRSDNHWAVEQTLDAAQRGQRIEEVSIAMPIRDEGESQFSLDTLVLYPLRMTDTVFRVLLFR
;
A
#
# COMPACT_ATOMS: atom_id res chain seq x y z
N MET A 1 -12.67 -0.75 2.35
CA MET A 1 -12.20 -0.72 0.95
C MET A 1 -11.94 -2.14 0.45
N VAL A 2 -11.74 -2.32 -0.85
CA VAL A 2 -11.24 -3.58 -1.43
C VAL A 2 -9.92 -3.28 -2.14
N ILE A 3 -8.89 -4.09 -1.87
CA ILE A 3 -7.55 -3.97 -2.44
C ILE A 3 -7.35 -5.13 -3.42
N GLY A 4 -6.95 -4.84 -4.66
CA GLY A 4 -6.47 -5.86 -5.58
C GLY A 4 -5.06 -6.27 -5.16
N SER A 5 -4.88 -7.50 -4.70
CA SER A 5 -3.60 -8.01 -4.18
C SER A 5 -2.94 -8.94 -5.19
N ARG A 6 -1.66 -8.66 -5.48
CA ARG A 6 -0.79 -9.53 -6.28
C ARG A 6 -0.21 -10.69 -5.46
N TYR A 7 -0.35 -10.64 -4.12
CA TYR A 7 0.13 -11.68 -3.19
C TYR A 7 -0.86 -12.84 -3.03
N LEU A 8 -2.05 -12.72 -3.60
CA LEU A 8 -3.07 -13.78 -3.61
C LEU A 8 -3.05 -14.62 -4.91
N ASN A 9 -1.97 -14.53 -5.70
CA ASN A 9 -1.68 -15.36 -6.87
C ASN A 9 -0.18 -15.30 -7.23
N GLU A 10 0.18 -15.87 -8.38
CA GLU A 10 1.56 -16.01 -8.88
C GLU A 10 2.17 -14.71 -9.44
N SER A 11 1.38 -13.64 -9.63
CA SER A 11 1.90 -12.37 -10.18
C SER A 11 3.03 -11.77 -9.35
N ILE A 12 3.15 -12.14 -8.07
CA ILE A 12 4.23 -11.67 -7.21
C ILE A 12 5.61 -12.20 -7.64
N ASP A 13 5.66 -13.36 -8.30
CA ASP A 13 6.91 -14.02 -8.68
C ASP A 13 7.62 -13.33 -9.85
N ASP A 14 6.87 -12.56 -10.64
CA ASP A 14 7.38 -11.69 -11.69
C ASP A 14 8.16 -10.47 -11.14
N TYR A 15 8.04 -10.17 -9.85
CA TYR A 15 8.67 -8.98 -9.25
C TYR A 15 10.07 -9.27 -8.70
N PRO A 16 11.05 -8.35 -8.86
CA PRO A 16 12.38 -8.48 -8.27
C PRO A 16 12.32 -8.67 -6.74
N LEU A 17 13.22 -9.50 -6.20
CA LEU A 17 13.26 -9.85 -4.77
C LEU A 17 13.28 -8.61 -3.86
N ILE A 18 14.06 -7.58 -4.21
CA ILE A 18 14.14 -6.34 -3.43
C ILE A 18 12.78 -5.63 -3.31
N ARG A 19 11.97 -5.67 -4.39
CA ARG A 19 10.63 -5.09 -4.40
C ARG A 19 9.68 -5.92 -3.55
N ARG A 20 9.75 -7.25 -3.63
CA ARG A 20 8.97 -8.15 -2.77
C ARG A 20 9.27 -7.91 -1.28
N LEU A 21 10.55 -7.77 -0.92
CA LEU A 21 10.96 -7.46 0.46
C LEU A 21 10.42 -6.11 0.95
N GLY A 22 10.49 -5.07 0.10
CA GLY A 22 9.92 -3.77 0.41
C GLY A 22 8.41 -3.84 0.68
N ILE A 23 7.65 -4.48 -0.21
CA ILE A 23 6.20 -4.64 -0.05
C ILE A 23 5.85 -5.42 1.22
N THR A 24 6.55 -6.54 1.47
CA THR A 24 6.34 -7.34 2.69
C THR A 24 6.65 -6.54 3.96
N PHE A 25 7.73 -5.75 3.95
CA PHE A 25 8.07 -4.87 5.07
C PHE A 25 6.95 -3.86 5.37
N PHE A 26 6.50 -3.09 4.38
CA PHE A 26 5.45 -2.09 4.59
C PHE A 26 4.12 -2.72 4.99
N THR A 27 3.77 -3.84 4.36
CA THR A 27 2.56 -4.58 4.72
C THR A 27 2.63 -5.03 6.17
N THR A 28 3.78 -5.55 6.63
CA THR A 28 3.96 -5.96 8.03
C THR A 28 3.80 -4.80 9.00
N VAL A 29 4.36 -3.63 8.68
CA VAL A 29 4.21 -2.41 9.50
C VAL A 29 2.74 -2.03 9.63
N VAL A 30 2.00 -1.95 8.53
CA VAL A 30 0.59 -1.56 8.54
C VAL A 30 -0.30 -2.61 9.22
N ARG A 31 -0.05 -3.90 9.01
CA ARG A 31 -0.74 -4.98 9.74
C ARG A 31 -0.60 -4.82 11.24
N LYS A 32 0.63 -4.59 11.73
CA LYS A 32 0.92 -4.46 13.16
C LYS A 32 0.29 -3.20 13.75
N LEU A 33 0.41 -2.06 13.08
CA LEU A 33 -0.09 -0.79 13.59
C LEU A 33 -1.61 -0.64 13.45
N GLY A 34 -2.18 -1.16 12.37
CA GLY A 34 -3.62 -1.11 12.09
C GLY A 34 -4.41 -2.26 12.71
N GLY A 35 -3.75 -3.32 13.21
CA GLY A 35 -4.43 -4.51 13.72
C GLY A 35 -5.25 -5.27 12.67
N ILE A 36 -4.78 -5.26 11.42
CA ILE A 36 -5.46 -5.86 10.26
C ILE A 36 -4.62 -6.96 9.61
N ASP A 37 -5.28 -7.84 8.85
CA ASP A 37 -4.64 -8.90 8.07
C ASP A 37 -4.78 -8.61 6.57
N ILE A 38 -3.70 -8.08 5.97
CA ILE A 38 -3.59 -7.81 4.53
C ILE A 38 -2.21 -8.26 4.03
N THR A 39 -2.05 -8.36 2.71
CA THR A 39 -0.88 -8.94 2.05
C THR A 39 -0.21 -7.97 1.07
N ASP A 40 -0.93 -7.00 0.49
CA ASP A 40 -0.37 -6.02 -0.46
C ASP A 40 -0.82 -4.58 -0.17
N VAL A 41 -0.22 -3.97 0.86
CA VAL A 41 -0.53 -2.57 1.20
C VAL A 41 -0.08 -1.58 0.12
N THR A 42 0.82 -1.99 -0.77
CA THR A 42 1.41 -1.13 -1.79
C THR A 42 0.61 -1.10 -3.08
N SER A 43 -0.37 -1.98 -3.23
CA SER A 43 -1.24 -2.00 -4.41
C SER A 43 -1.97 -0.67 -4.55
N GLY A 44 -1.82 -0.04 -5.71
CA GLY A 44 -2.59 1.14 -6.10
C GLY A 44 -3.97 0.79 -6.68
N PHE A 45 -4.23 -0.49 -6.98
CA PHE A 45 -5.50 -0.90 -7.57
C PHE A 45 -6.51 -1.22 -6.47
N ARG A 46 -7.42 -0.27 -6.24
CA ARG A 46 -8.30 -0.29 -5.07
C ARG A 46 -9.68 0.26 -5.40
N VAL A 47 -10.68 -0.24 -4.67
CA VAL A 47 -12.06 0.23 -4.76
C VAL A 47 -12.54 0.69 -3.38
N TYR A 48 -13.22 1.83 -3.38
CA TYR A 48 -13.75 2.45 -2.18
C TYR A 48 -15.24 2.71 -2.34
N ARG A 49 -15.99 2.58 -1.22
CA ARG A 49 -17.27 3.30 -1.12
C ARG A 49 -16.95 4.78 -0.96
N VAL A 50 -17.66 5.65 -1.68
CA VAL A 50 -17.43 7.10 -1.64
C VAL A 50 -17.52 7.63 -0.21
N SER A 51 -18.54 7.22 0.56
CA SER A 51 -18.70 7.60 1.97
C SER A 51 -17.51 7.21 2.84
N ALA A 52 -16.95 6.01 2.65
CA ALA A 52 -15.79 5.54 3.40
C ALA A 52 -14.51 6.28 3.00
N LEU A 53 -14.35 6.64 1.72
CA LEU A 53 -13.19 7.36 1.21
C LEU A 53 -13.08 8.77 1.78
N GLN A 54 -14.22 9.46 1.97
CA GLN A 54 -14.27 10.83 2.50
C GLN A 54 -13.56 10.94 3.87
N ASP A 55 -13.63 9.90 4.69
CA ASP A 55 -13.01 9.87 6.01
C ASP A 55 -11.49 9.67 5.98
N ILE A 56 -10.95 9.13 4.88
CA ILE A 56 -9.56 8.65 4.76
C ILE A 56 -8.84 9.28 3.56
N LEU A 57 -9.25 10.47 3.12
CA LEU A 57 -8.56 11.19 2.05
C LEU A 57 -7.09 11.40 2.43
N HIS A 58 -6.19 11.06 1.51
CA HIS A 58 -4.76 11.22 1.73
C HIS A 58 -4.39 12.71 1.70
N ARG A 59 -3.40 13.10 2.51
CA ARG A 59 -2.89 14.48 2.56
C ARG A 59 -1.70 14.70 1.64
N SER A 60 -1.06 13.63 1.19
CA SER A 60 0.06 13.66 0.24
C SER A 60 -0.12 12.61 -0.83
N ASP A 61 0.29 12.94 -2.06
CA ASP A 61 0.36 11.98 -3.16
C ASP A 61 1.47 10.94 -2.95
N ASN A 62 2.38 11.20 -2.01
CA ASN A 62 3.41 10.24 -1.63
C ASN A 62 2.84 9.20 -0.67
N HIS A 63 3.00 7.91 -1.01
CA HIS A 63 2.67 6.80 -0.10
C HIS A 63 1.21 6.74 0.37
N TRP A 64 0.30 7.37 -0.36
CA TRP A 64 -1.13 7.45 -0.06
C TRP A 64 -1.74 6.07 0.24
N ALA A 65 -1.32 5.01 -0.45
CA ALA A 65 -1.86 3.67 -0.26
C ALA A 65 -1.66 3.18 1.19
N VAL A 66 -0.51 3.47 1.80
CA VAL A 66 -0.24 3.09 3.19
C VAL A 66 -1.00 4.00 4.14
N GLU A 67 -0.96 5.32 3.90
CA GLU A 67 -1.69 6.31 4.70
C GLU A 67 -3.18 5.96 4.80
N GLN A 68 -3.82 5.73 3.67
CA GLN A 68 -5.24 5.40 3.60
C GLN A 68 -5.57 4.06 4.25
N THR A 69 -4.70 3.06 4.10
CA THR A 69 -4.96 1.75 4.69
C THR A 69 -4.88 1.81 6.21
N LEU A 70 -3.88 2.52 6.74
CA LEU A 70 -3.68 2.66 8.17
C LEU A 70 -4.81 3.50 8.79
N ASP A 71 -5.19 4.63 8.18
CA ASP A 71 -6.30 5.47 8.65
C ASP A 71 -7.64 4.71 8.60
N ALA A 72 -7.89 3.95 7.52
CA ALA A 72 -9.06 3.08 7.43
C ALA A 72 -9.09 2.01 8.52
N ALA A 73 -7.95 1.41 8.84
CA ALA A 73 -7.83 0.40 9.90
C ALA A 73 -8.10 1.01 11.28
N GLN A 74 -7.50 2.17 11.58
CA GLN A 74 -7.71 2.87 12.85
C GLN A 74 -9.18 3.30 13.05
N ARG A 75 -9.89 3.59 11.96
CA ARG A 75 -11.33 3.91 11.96
C ARG A 75 -12.24 2.67 11.96
N GLY A 76 -11.68 1.46 12.01
CA GLY A 76 -12.45 0.22 12.00
C GLY A 76 -13.20 -0.03 10.69
N GLN A 77 -12.76 0.56 9.58
CA GLN A 77 -13.36 0.28 8.28
C GLN A 77 -13.03 -1.15 7.84
N ARG A 78 -13.99 -1.84 7.21
CA ARG A 78 -13.76 -3.16 6.62
C ARG A 78 -12.80 -3.06 5.44
N ILE A 79 -11.68 -3.79 5.51
CA ILE A 79 -10.67 -3.90 4.45
C ILE A 79 -10.63 -5.36 4.00
N GLU A 80 -10.69 -5.58 2.69
CA GLU A 80 -10.65 -6.93 2.08
C GLU A 80 -9.67 -6.92 0.92
N GLU A 81 -9.10 -8.09 0.61
CA GLU A 81 -8.23 -8.30 -0.54
C GLU A 81 -8.87 -9.25 -1.55
N VAL A 82 -8.68 -8.94 -2.83
CA VAL A 82 -9.09 -9.81 -3.94
C VAL A 82 -7.88 -10.07 -4.82
N SER A 83 -7.71 -11.32 -5.23
CA SER A 83 -6.64 -11.72 -6.14
C SER A 83 -6.76 -11.02 -7.48
N ILE A 84 -5.67 -10.42 -7.96
CA ILE A 84 -5.62 -9.82 -9.30
C ILE A 84 -4.29 -10.09 -10.00
N ALA A 85 -4.37 -10.38 -11.31
CA ALA A 85 -3.19 -10.44 -12.16
C ALA A 85 -2.55 -9.04 -12.29
N MET A 86 -1.26 -8.93 -12.04
CA MET A 86 -0.56 -7.64 -12.06
C MET A 86 0.71 -7.69 -12.92
N PRO A 87 0.55 -7.62 -14.26
CA PRO A 87 1.65 -7.84 -15.20
C PRO A 87 2.74 -6.78 -15.05
N ILE A 88 3.97 -7.16 -15.41
CA ILE A 88 5.08 -6.22 -15.56
C ILE A 88 4.78 -5.30 -16.75
N ARG A 89 5.23 -4.06 -16.64
CA ARG A 89 5.09 -3.05 -17.68
C ARG A 89 6.09 -3.29 -18.81
N ASP A 90 5.57 -3.42 -20.02
CA ASP A 90 6.39 -3.66 -21.22
C ASP A 90 6.90 -2.37 -21.89
N GLU A 91 6.15 -1.27 -21.81
CA GLU A 91 6.44 -0.02 -22.56
C GLU A 91 6.44 1.26 -21.71
N GLY A 92 7.14 2.30 -22.20
CA GLY A 92 7.28 3.65 -21.63
C GLY A 92 8.38 3.79 -20.57
N GLU A 93 8.33 4.86 -19.75
CA GLU A 93 9.16 5.03 -18.54
C GLU A 93 8.38 5.00 -17.23
N SER A 94 8.98 4.40 -16.19
CA SER A 94 8.40 4.33 -14.85
C SER A 94 8.66 5.64 -14.11
N GLN A 95 7.65 6.17 -13.42
CA GLN A 95 7.85 7.29 -12.50
C GLN A 95 8.72 6.91 -11.28
N PHE A 96 8.86 5.60 -11.01
CA PHE A 96 9.76 5.09 -9.99
C PHE A 96 11.14 4.83 -10.58
N SER A 97 12.13 5.63 -10.16
CA SER A 97 13.57 5.41 -10.39
C SER A 97 14.19 4.57 -9.26
N LEU A 98 15.41 4.05 -9.48
CA LEU A 98 16.19 3.34 -8.44
C LEU A 98 16.39 4.19 -7.18
N ASP A 99 16.67 5.49 -7.34
CA ASP A 99 16.84 6.42 -6.21
C ASP A 99 15.54 6.56 -5.41
N THR A 100 14.40 6.62 -6.11
CA THR A 100 13.08 6.65 -5.47
C THR A 100 12.83 5.35 -4.70
N LEU A 101 13.27 4.21 -5.21
CA LEU A 101 13.13 2.91 -4.57
C LEU A 101 13.97 2.81 -3.28
N VAL A 102 15.20 3.34 -3.30
CA VAL A 102 16.12 3.34 -2.16
C VAL A 102 15.65 4.27 -1.04
N LEU A 103 15.14 5.46 -1.39
CA LEU A 103 14.63 6.43 -0.41
C LEU A 103 13.22 6.10 0.09
N TYR A 104 12.53 5.18 -0.58
CA TYR A 104 11.15 4.80 -0.29
C TYR A 104 10.91 4.43 1.19
N PRO A 105 11.74 3.59 1.85
CA PRO A 105 11.54 3.21 3.25
C PRO A 105 11.63 4.37 4.23
N LEU A 106 12.52 5.34 3.99
CA LEU A 106 12.69 6.51 4.86
C LEU A 106 11.47 7.43 4.77
N ARG A 107 11.02 7.74 3.54
CA ARG A 107 9.83 8.58 3.32
C ARG A 107 8.57 7.92 3.86
N MET A 108 8.46 6.61 3.69
CA MET A 108 7.38 5.80 4.25
C MET A 108 7.32 5.84 5.78
N THR A 109 8.47 5.77 6.44
CA THR A 109 8.54 5.84 7.90
C THR A 109 7.97 7.17 8.40
N ASP A 110 8.32 8.28 7.75
CA ASP A 110 7.72 9.59 8.02
C ASP A 110 6.19 9.60 7.82
N THR A 111 5.68 8.99 6.74
CA THR A 111 4.23 8.85 6.52
C THR A 111 3.54 8.10 7.66
N VAL A 112 4.10 6.96 8.10
CA VAL A 112 3.56 6.18 9.21
C VAL A 112 3.51 7.00 10.49
N PHE A 113 4.60 7.71 10.83
CA PHE A 113 4.62 8.58 12.01
C PHE A 113 3.57 9.70 11.93
N ARG A 114 3.38 10.30 10.76
CA ARG A 114 2.36 11.35 10.59
C ARG A 114 0.94 10.84 10.81
N VAL A 115 0.64 9.64 10.33
CA VAL A 115 -0.68 9.03 10.54
C VAL A 115 -0.89 8.72 12.02
N LEU A 116 0.10 8.13 12.70
CA LEU A 116 -0.03 7.77 14.10
C LEU A 116 -0.11 8.97 15.07
N LEU A 117 0.55 10.09 14.76
CA LEU A 117 0.66 11.24 15.66
C LEU A 117 -0.37 12.35 15.40
N PHE A 118 -0.83 12.49 14.16
CA PHE A 118 -1.63 13.65 13.74
C PHE A 118 -2.99 13.28 13.12
N ARG A 119 -3.43 12.01 13.25
CA ARG A 119 -4.78 11.54 12.93
C ARG A 119 -5.33 10.74 14.09
#